data_AF-A0A9E5WSE0-F1
#
_entry.id   AF-A0A9E5WSE0-F1
#
_cell.length_a   1.000
_cell.length_b   1.000
_cell.length_c   1.000
_cell.angle_alpha   90.00
_cell.angle_beta   90.00
_cell.angle_gamma   90.00
#
_symmetry.space_group_name_H-M   'P 1'
#
loop_
_entity.id
_entity.type
_entity.pdbx_description
1 polymer ?
#
loop_
_entity_poly.entity_id
_entity_poly.type
_entity_poly.pdbx_seq_one_letter_code
_entity_poly.pdbx_strand_id
1 'polypeptide(L)'
;GWADVEYIIGNFFWKARFVKRDGFIYTGDDAQFNIATQQFVAYHSGEVKPYNCGRCHTTGYDPNGNQGGLEGIVGTWAQPGVRCEACHGPGSDHVQSFGATPPPGGKDCDDCHYRDEQFRIPWKGGFERHHQQAEDLSHSPHRNLQCTQCHNPHRSTVYDDGGMIAACGDCHPGNAANNFYVIPGMEAVECDHCHMAKMAKSAVAVNQYRGDIHSHLFRIMTQPIAAADNTYQVDGTTFWNVDANGDGRITVDYACLSCHIGAEGQPIPAHVMTLEEAAAAAQGIHNVGVAELTVDIKVNELDDFAMLQQNQPVSVDASVLPGASDGVPATWWIVASTSFGWYYWNPIFDTWLPGLYPSLVDFAVFEVNDYNLYNDTLPPGYYTFWFAVFANDGAMDIDVVPVYVTP
;
A
#
# COMPACT_ATOMS: atom_id res chain seq x y z
N GLY A 1 -6.96 38.41 21.71
CA GLY A 1 -6.70 37.34 22.70
C GLY A 1 -7.84 36.33 22.68
N TRP A 2 -7.83 35.30 23.53
CA TRP A 2 -8.90 34.28 23.57
C TRP A 2 -10.31 34.85 23.77
N ALA A 3 -10.42 36.02 24.40
CA ALA A 3 -11.67 36.76 24.56
C ALA A 3 -12.32 37.21 23.23
N ASP A 4 -11.58 37.19 22.12
CA ASP A 4 -12.05 37.64 20.80
C ASP A 4 -12.53 36.47 19.92
N VAL A 5 -12.45 35.23 20.43
CA VAL A 5 -12.86 34.02 19.71
C VAL A 5 -14.32 33.70 20.00
N GLU A 6 -15.09 33.51 18.93
CA GLU A 6 -16.49 33.09 18.97
C GLU A 6 -16.63 31.57 18.74
N TYR A 7 -16.01 31.06 17.68
CA TYR A 7 -16.04 29.63 17.35
C TYR A 7 -14.63 29.08 17.08
N ILE A 8 -14.50 27.77 17.29
CA ILE A 8 -13.34 26.99 16.85
C ILE A 8 -13.78 26.10 15.70
N ILE A 9 -13.05 26.15 14.59
CA ILE A 9 -13.24 25.30 13.42
C ILE A 9 -12.31 24.10 13.57
N GLY A 10 -12.88 22.90 13.59
CA GLY A 10 -12.13 21.65 13.68
C GLY A 10 -11.74 21.30 15.12
N ASN A 11 -10.44 21.08 15.36
CA ASN A 11 -9.85 20.64 16.62
C ASN A 11 -10.11 19.17 17.03
N PHE A 12 -10.55 18.32 16.09
CA PHE A 12 -10.64 16.89 16.34
C PHE A 12 -9.26 16.22 16.31
N PHE A 13 -8.51 16.36 15.20
CA PHE A 13 -7.20 15.71 15.06
C PHE A 13 -6.17 16.47 14.22
N TRP A 14 -6.59 17.17 13.16
CA TRP A 14 -5.64 17.81 12.25
C TRP A 14 -5.21 19.21 12.68
N LYS A 15 -6.19 20.11 12.83
CA LYS A 15 -5.96 21.53 13.07
C LYS A 15 -7.14 22.21 13.75
N ALA A 16 -6.86 23.30 14.44
CA ALA A 16 -7.82 24.27 14.92
C ALA A 16 -7.63 25.61 14.21
N ARG A 17 -8.74 26.22 13.79
CA ARG A 17 -8.81 27.62 13.36
C ARG A 17 -9.88 28.34 14.16
N PHE A 18 -9.85 29.66 14.16
CA PHE A 18 -10.66 30.47 15.06
C PHE A 18 -11.53 31.43 14.27
N VAL A 19 -12.78 31.58 14.68
CA VAL A 19 -13.70 32.62 14.18
C VAL A 19 -13.74 33.71 15.22
N LYS A 20 -13.55 34.96 14.79
CA LYS A 20 -13.63 36.15 15.64
C LYS A 20 -15.07 36.47 16.00
N ARG A 21 -15.28 37.33 17.00
CA ARG A 21 -16.61 37.85 17.39
C ARG A 21 -17.33 38.70 16.35
N ASP A 22 -16.66 39.11 15.27
CA ASP A 22 -17.28 39.74 14.11
C ASP A 22 -17.73 38.70 13.05
N GLY A 23 -17.50 37.40 13.31
CA GLY A 23 -17.84 36.29 12.43
C GLY A 23 -16.78 35.92 11.39
N PHE A 24 -15.71 36.71 11.24
CA PHE A 24 -14.66 36.43 10.27
C PHE A 24 -13.63 35.43 10.84
N ILE A 25 -13.05 34.61 9.98
CA ILE A 25 -11.96 33.71 10.36
C ILE A 25 -10.74 34.55 10.73
N TYR A 26 -10.07 34.18 11.83
CA TYR A 26 -8.80 34.74 12.22
C TYR A 26 -7.72 34.37 11.18
N THR A 27 -7.04 35.39 10.66
CA THR A 27 -5.96 35.27 9.67
C THR A 27 -4.70 35.94 10.19
N GLY A 28 -3.53 35.51 9.71
CA GLY A 28 -2.24 35.99 10.18
C GLY A 28 -1.15 34.94 10.07
N ASP A 29 0.03 35.27 10.58
CA ASP A 29 1.20 34.38 10.56
C ASP A 29 1.13 33.28 11.64
N ASP A 30 0.30 33.49 12.67
CA ASP A 30 0.03 32.54 13.76
C ASP A 30 -1.48 32.30 13.93
N ALA A 31 -2.13 31.82 12.86
CA ALA A 31 -3.60 31.80 12.76
C ALA A 31 -4.24 30.40 12.70
N GLN A 32 -3.44 29.37 12.47
CA GLN A 32 -3.88 27.97 12.51
C GLN A 32 -3.00 27.19 13.49
N PHE A 33 -3.61 26.47 14.42
CA PHE A 33 -2.89 25.55 15.28
C PHE A 33 -2.92 24.13 14.71
N ASN A 34 -1.76 23.55 14.42
CA ASN A 34 -1.63 22.17 13.98
C ASN A 34 -1.46 21.27 15.19
N ILE A 35 -2.37 20.30 15.35
CA ILE A 35 -2.37 19.43 16.53
C ILE A 35 -1.14 18.51 16.54
N ALA A 36 -0.79 17.95 15.38
CA ALA A 36 0.33 17.02 15.25
C ALA A 36 1.69 17.64 15.62
N THR A 37 1.93 18.90 15.26
CA THR A 37 3.20 19.60 15.55
C THR A 37 3.13 20.51 16.77
N GLN A 38 1.94 20.72 17.34
CA GLN A 38 1.67 21.67 18.43
C GLN A 38 2.14 23.10 18.15
N GLN A 39 2.05 23.52 16.89
CA GLN A 39 2.55 24.82 16.44
C GLN A 39 1.45 25.66 15.79
N PHE A 40 1.53 26.97 16.01
CA PHE A 40 0.82 27.93 15.19
C PHE A 40 1.57 28.14 13.87
N VAL A 41 0.81 28.25 12.79
CA VAL A 41 1.30 28.51 11.44
C VAL A 41 0.43 29.54 10.74
N ALA A 42 0.97 30.09 9.64
CA ALA A 42 0.31 31.11 8.87
C ALA A 42 -0.98 30.59 8.22
N TYR A 43 -2.00 31.44 8.20
CA TYR A 43 -3.25 31.20 7.48
C TYR A 43 -3.78 32.52 6.93
N HIS A 44 -3.73 32.68 5.60
CA HIS A 44 -4.28 33.83 4.86
C HIS A 44 -3.88 35.21 5.43
N SER A 45 -2.61 35.36 5.82
CA SER A 45 -2.10 36.57 6.48
C SER A 45 -2.47 37.85 5.70
N GLY A 46 -3.10 38.80 6.40
CA GLY A 46 -3.56 40.07 5.82
C GLY A 46 -4.90 40.01 5.06
N GLU A 47 -5.52 38.84 4.90
CA GLU A 47 -6.81 38.71 4.24
C GLU A 47 -7.99 38.78 5.22
N VAL A 48 -9.11 39.36 4.77
CA VAL A 48 -10.41 39.23 5.45
C VAL A 48 -11.12 38.01 4.90
N LYS A 49 -11.30 36.98 5.73
CA LYS A 49 -11.89 35.70 5.33
C LYS A 49 -13.24 35.47 6.03
N PRO A 50 -14.37 35.49 5.31
CA PRO A 50 -15.65 35.10 5.89
C PRO A 50 -15.64 33.60 6.25
N TYR A 51 -16.40 33.23 7.28
CA TYR A 51 -16.67 31.84 7.62
C TYR A 51 -17.79 31.28 6.75
N ASN A 52 -17.42 30.49 5.74
CA ASN A 52 -18.33 29.80 4.83
C ASN A 52 -18.26 28.27 4.98
N CYS A 53 -17.72 27.77 6.09
CA CYS A 53 -17.55 26.34 6.33
C CYS A 53 -18.80 25.68 6.94
N GLY A 54 -19.85 26.47 7.24
CA GLY A 54 -21.06 26.03 7.92
C GLY A 54 -21.72 24.81 7.27
N ARG A 55 -21.86 24.82 5.94
CA ARG A 55 -22.48 23.73 5.17
C ARG A 55 -22.04 22.32 5.58
N CYS A 56 -20.76 22.15 5.89
CA CYS A 56 -20.17 20.84 6.21
C CYS A 56 -19.82 20.68 7.70
N HIS A 57 -19.76 21.77 8.47
CA HIS A 57 -19.28 21.75 9.86
C HIS A 57 -20.37 22.11 10.89
N THR A 58 -21.63 22.19 10.49
CA THR A 58 -22.77 22.46 11.37
C THR A 58 -23.97 21.58 11.02
N THR A 59 -24.99 21.59 11.88
CA THR A 59 -26.22 20.80 11.71
C THR A 59 -27.41 21.73 11.47
N GLY A 60 -28.26 21.38 10.49
CA GLY A 60 -29.39 22.21 10.08
C GLY A 60 -28.94 23.52 9.43
N TYR A 61 -27.93 23.47 8.57
CA TYR A 61 -27.38 24.65 7.88
C TYR A 61 -28.38 25.25 6.89
N ASP A 62 -28.56 26.56 6.96
CA ASP A 62 -29.27 27.37 5.97
C ASP A 62 -28.27 28.39 5.38
N PRO A 63 -28.10 28.46 4.04
CA PRO A 63 -27.19 29.43 3.43
C PRO A 63 -27.61 30.90 3.63
N ASN A 64 -28.84 31.16 4.08
CA ASN A 64 -29.37 32.50 4.28
C ASN A 64 -29.08 33.04 5.68
N GLY A 65 -28.84 34.35 5.73
CA GLY A 65 -28.58 35.07 6.98
C GLY A 65 -27.17 34.83 7.52
N ASN A 66 -26.96 35.26 8.76
CA ASN A 66 -25.68 35.22 9.45
C ASN A 66 -25.90 34.71 10.88
N GLN A 67 -25.24 33.61 11.27
CA GLN A 67 -25.38 33.07 12.63
C GLN A 67 -25.09 34.14 13.68
N GLY A 68 -26.01 34.32 14.64
CA GLY A 68 -25.87 35.33 15.70
C GLY A 68 -25.88 36.78 15.21
N GLY A 69 -26.25 37.03 13.93
CA GLY A 69 -26.16 38.34 13.31
C GLY A 69 -24.73 38.78 12.98
N LEU A 70 -23.75 37.87 13.01
CA LEU A 70 -22.34 38.18 12.79
C LEU A 70 -22.01 38.26 11.30
N GLU A 71 -21.70 39.46 10.79
CA GLU A 71 -21.47 39.73 9.37
C GLU A 71 -20.51 38.75 8.67
N GLY A 72 -19.44 38.33 9.36
CA GLY A 72 -18.45 37.45 8.77
C GLY A 72 -18.90 35.99 8.60
N ILE A 73 -20.05 35.57 9.16
CA ILE A 73 -20.56 34.20 9.05
C ILE A 73 -21.58 34.10 7.91
N VAL A 74 -21.31 33.22 6.95
CA VAL A 74 -22.21 32.93 5.83
C VAL A 74 -23.17 31.81 6.22
N GLY A 75 -24.46 32.16 6.34
CA GLY A 75 -25.54 31.26 6.69
C GLY A 75 -25.81 31.16 8.19
N THR A 76 -26.79 30.33 8.54
CA THR A 76 -27.20 30.02 9.92
C THR A 76 -27.25 28.51 10.13
N TRP A 77 -27.35 28.07 11.38
CA TRP A 77 -27.50 26.65 11.71
C TRP A 77 -28.26 26.43 13.01
N ALA A 78 -28.86 25.24 13.13
CA ALA A 78 -29.54 24.82 14.35
C ALA A 78 -28.54 24.46 15.47
N GLN A 79 -27.45 23.76 15.14
CA GLN A 79 -26.44 23.34 16.13
C GLN A 79 -25.01 23.40 15.57
N PRO A 80 -24.01 23.77 16.40
CA PRO A 80 -22.61 23.70 16.01
C PRO A 80 -22.11 22.26 15.94
N GLY A 81 -21.25 21.99 14.94
CA GLY A 81 -20.72 20.66 14.65
C GLY A 81 -21.69 19.79 13.85
N VAL A 82 -21.17 18.68 13.33
CA VAL A 82 -21.95 17.61 12.72
C VAL A 82 -22.56 16.77 13.86
N ARG A 83 -23.89 16.80 13.98
CA ARG A 83 -24.69 16.11 15.01
C ARG A 83 -25.63 15.10 14.36
N CYS A 84 -26.42 14.39 15.16
CA CYS A 84 -27.30 13.31 14.72
C CYS A 84 -28.14 13.72 13.49
N GLU A 85 -28.75 14.90 13.54
CA GLU A 85 -29.66 15.39 12.51
C GLU A 85 -28.95 15.90 11.24
N ALA A 86 -27.63 15.99 11.23
CA ALA A 86 -26.89 16.32 10.02
C ALA A 86 -27.00 15.18 9.00
N CYS A 87 -26.90 13.93 9.46
CA CYS A 87 -26.96 12.74 8.61
C CYS A 87 -28.31 12.02 8.67
N HIS A 88 -29.03 12.13 9.79
CA HIS A 88 -30.36 11.50 9.94
C HIS A 88 -31.52 12.47 9.71
N GLY A 89 -31.27 13.76 9.49
CA GLY A 89 -32.33 14.75 9.33
C GLY A 89 -33.07 15.07 10.62
N PRO A 90 -34.08 15.97 10.57
CA PRO A 90 -34.77 16.47 11.76
C PRO A 90 -35.58 15.37 12.46
N GLY A 91 -35.32 15.12 13.74
CA GLY A 91 -35.94 14.02 14.49
C GLY A 91 -37.31 14.34 15.12
N SER A 92 -37.84 15.56 14.94
CA SER A 92 -39.02 16.03 15.68
C SER A 92 -40.26 15.16 15.49
N ASP A 93 -40.58 14.76 14.26
CA ASP A 93 -41.72 13.88 13.96
C ASP A 93 -41.45 12.43 14.37
N HIS A 94 -40.19 11.98 14.28
CA HIS A 94 -39.77 10.67 14.76
C HIS A 94 -40.03 10.49 16.25
N VAL A 95 -39.65 11.49 17.06
CA VAL A 95 -39.89 11.49 18.50
C VAL A 95 -41.39 11.57 18.81
N GLN A 96 -42.13 12.47 18.15
CA GLN A 96 -43.56 12.66 18.41
C GLN A 96 -44.41 11.43 18.04
N SER A 97 -43.99 10.68 17.03
CA SER A 97 -44.67 9.47 16.59
C SER A 97 -44.19 8.19 17.30
N PHE A 98 -43.44 8.33 18.41
CA PHE A 98 -42.86 7.20 19.15
C PHE A 98 -42.04 6.25 18.25
N GLY A 99 -41.32 6.83 17.29
CA GLY A 99 -40.48 6.11 16.36
C GLY A 99 -41.21 5.55 15.13
N ALA A 100 -42.53 5.72 15.01
CA ALA A 100 -43.29 5.20 13.88
C ALA A 100 -42.97 5.92 12.56
N THR A 101 -42.54 7.19 12.62
CA THR A 101 -42.08 7.95 11.45
C THR A 101 -40.56 7.98 11.44
N PRO A 102 -39.89 7.51 10.38
CA PRO A 102 -38.45 7.70 10.25
C PRO A 102 -38.15 9.19 10.05
N PRO A 103 -37.05 9.71 10.61
CA PRO A 103 -36.59 11.07 10.32
C PRO A 103 -36.47 11.30 8.80
N PRO A 104 -36.95 12.43 8.27
CA PRO A 104 -36.86 12.71 6.84
C PRO A 104 -35.49 13.27 6.47
N GLY A 105 -34.86 12.65 5.47
CA GLY A 105 -33.66 13.18 4.82
C GLY A 105 -32.44 13.25 5.73
N GLY A 106 -31.36 13.82 5.22
CA GLY A 106 -30.05 13.86 5.87
C GLY A 106 -28.98 14.08 4.82
N LYS A 107 -27.77 14.45 5.24
CA LYS A 107 -26.62 14.54 4.37
C LYS A 107 -25.98 13.18 4.18
N ASP A 108 -25.55 12.91 2.96
CA ASP A 108 -24.66 11.80 2.66
C ASP A 108 -23.19 12.22 2.91
N CYS A 109 -22.28 11.23 2.92
CA CYS A 109 -20.88 11.49 3.24
C CYS A 109 -20.24 12.47 2.24
N ASP A 110 -20.58 12.30 0.96
CA ASP A 110 -20.08 13.07 -0.17
C ASP A 110 -20.69 14.48 -0.29
N ASP A 111 -21.71 14.82 0.50
CA ASP A 111 -22.16 16.22 0.65
C ASP A 111 -21.10 17.11 1.32
N CYS A 112 -20.15 16.50 2.05
CA CYS A 112 -19.13 17.18 2.84
C CYS A 112 -17.70 16.76 2.51
N HIS A 113 -17.50 15.47 2.21
CA HIS A 113 -16.20 14.86 1.93
C HIS A 113 -15.82 14.97 0.45
N TYR A 114 -16.09 16.12 -0.15
CA TYR A 114 -15.76 16.47 -1.53
C TYR A 114 -15.22 17.90 -1.67
N ARG A 115 -14.55 18.21 -2.77
CA ARG A 115 -13.89 19.50 -3.07
C ARG A 115 -14.15 20.06 -4.47
N ASP A 116 -14.64 19.25 -5.40
CA ASP A 116 -14.97 19.66 -6.77
C ASP A 116 -16.38 19.17 -7.14
N GLU A 117 -17.24 20.07 -7.62
CA GLU A 117 -18.64 19.73 -7.95
C GLU A 117 -18.76 18.79 -9.15
N GLN A 118 -17.72 18.71 -9.99
CA GLN A 118 -17.63 17.75 -11.09
C GLN A 118 -16.96 16.43 -10.66
N PHE A 119 -16.73 16.25 -9.35
CA PHE A 119 -16.09 15.08 -8.73
C PHE A 119 -14.70 14.78 -9.29
N ARG A 120 -13.99 15.77 -9.87
CA ARG A 120 -12.57 15.59 -10.21
C ARG A 120 -11.75 15.59 -8.92
N ILE A 121 -10.55 15.01 -8.95
CA ILE A 121 -9.67 14.92 -7.78
C ILE A 121 -8.73 16.14 -7.79
N PRO A 122 -9.00 17.24 -7.05
CA PRO A 122 -8.13 18.40 -7.08
C PRO A 122 -6.82 18.10 -6.35
N TRP A 123 -5.72 18.56 -6.94
CA TRP A 123 -4.38 18.37 -6.42
C TRP A 123 -3.70 19.73 -6.28
N LYS A 124 -3.10 20.02 -5.12
CA LYS A 124 -2.48 21.32 -4.87
C LYS A 124 -1.33 21.24 -3.89
N GLY A 125 -0.19 21.79 -4.28
CA GLY A 125 0.98 21.92 -3.42
C GLY A 125 1.54 20.57 -2.98
N GLY A 126 1.56 19.61 -3.91
CA GLY A 126 2.11 18.28 -3.67
C GLY A 126 1.14 17.27 -3.06
N PHE A 127 -0.15 17.57 -2.92
CA PHE A 127 -1.11 16.69 -2.25
C PHE A 127 -2.53 16.83 -2.80
N GLU A 128 -3.32 15.78 -2.66
CA GLU A 128 -4.77 15.82 -2.66
C GLU A 128 -5.30 16.77 -1.56
N ARG A 129 -6.48 17.36 -1.78
CA ARG A 129 -6.97 18.45 -0.93
C ARG A 129 -7.89 17.97 0.18
N HIS A 130 -7.40 18.04 1.42
CA HIS A 130 -8.22 17.90 2.62
C HIS A 130 -9.04 16.59 2.64
N HIS A 131 -10.33 16.66 2.96
CA HIS A 131 -11.25 15.54 3.01
C HIS A 131 -12.02 15.46 1.68
N GLN A 132 -11.38 14.87 0.67
CA GLN A 132 -11.93 14.65 -0.68
C GLN A 132 -12.14 13.16 -0.98
N GLN A 133 -12.35 12.36 0.07
CA GLN A 133 -12.41 10.91 -0.03
C GLN A 133 -13.52 10.41 -0.96
N ALA A 134 -14.58 11.21 -1.16
CA ALA A 134 -15.64 10.87 -2.10
C ALA A 134 -15.15 10.89 -3.55
N GLU A 135 -14.36 11.90 -3.95
CA GLU A 135 -13.79 11.94 -5.31
C GLU A 135 -12.81 10.80 -5.53
N ASP A 136 -11.92 10.56 -4.57
CA ASP A 136 -10.94 9.47 -4.63
C ASP A 136 -11.65 8.11 -4.80
N LEU A 137 -12.63 7.81 -3.93
CA LEU A 137 -13.39 6.54 -3.97
C LEU A 137 -14.15 6.38 -5.27
N SER A 138 -14.79 7.45 -5.77
CA SER A 138 -15.56 7.44 -7.02
C SER A 138 -14.69 7.14 -8.26
N HIS A 139 -13.38 7.36 -8.17
CA HIS A 139 -12.38 7.07 -9.20
C HIS A 139 -11.53 5.86 -8.82
N SER A 140 -12.11 4.87 -8.15
CA SER A 140 -11.40 3.67 -7.73
C SER A 140 -12.14 2.39 -8.10
N PRO A 141 -11.50 1.22 -7.99
CA PRO A 141 -12.18 -0.08 -8.13
C PRO A 141 -13.32 -0.28 -7.12
N HIS A 142 -13.28 0.44 -6.00
CA HIS A 142 -14.30 0.41 -4.95
C HIS A 142 -15.40 1.47 -5.13
N ARG A 143 -15.49 2.15 -6.29
CA ARG A 143 -16.49 3.21 -6.55
C ARG A 143 -17.95 2.82 -6.34
N ASN A 144 -18.26 1.53 -6.36
CA ASN A 144 -19.61 1.02 -6.14
C ASN A 144 -19.89 0.69 -4.66
N LEU A 145 -18.87 0.79 -3.80
CA LEU A 145 -19.01 0.62 -2.36
C LEU A 145 -19.44 1.94 -1.70
N GLN A 146 -20.25 1.82 -0.66
CA GLN A 146 -20.64 2.90 0.22
C GLN A 146 -19.59 3.08 1.32
N CYS A 147 -19.39 4.32 1.80
CA CYS A 147 -18.46 4.61 2.88
C CYS A 147 -18.72 3.74 4.13
N THR A 148 -20.00 3.48 4.40
CA THR A 148 -20.47 2.67 5.55
C THR A 148 -20.25 1.18 5.42
N GLN A 149 -19.76 0.69 4.27
CA GLN A 149 -19.33 -0.71 4.14
C GLN A 149 -17.97 -0.94 4.81
N CYS A 150 -17.13 0.10 4.90
CA CYS A 150 -15.81 0.02 5.55
C CYS A 150 -15.78 0.78 6.87
N HIS A 151 -16.60 1.83 7.02
CA HIS A 151 -16.55 2.72 8.17
C HIS A 151 -17.83 2.73 9.02
N ASN A 152 -17.65 2.84 10.32
CA ASN A 152 -18.73 3.17 11.24
C ASN A 152 -18.80 4.69 11.41
N PRO A 153 -19.87 5.36 10.93
CA PRO A 153 -19.98 6.82 10.99
C PRO A 153 -20.15 7.37 12.41
N HIS A 154 -20.43 6.52 13.39
CA HIS A 154 -20.57 6.92 14.80
C HIS A 154 -19.26 6.85 15.58
N ARG A 155 -18.17 6.38 14.98
CA ARG A 155 -16.91 6.05 15.65
C ARG A 155 -15.71 6.64 14.94
N SER A 156 -14.65 6.91 15.70
CA SER A 156 -13.43 7.52 15.15
C SER A 156 -12.59 6.50 14.38
N THR A 157 -12.20 6.84 13.16
CA THR A 157 -11.17 6.13 12.40
C THR A 157 -9.75 6.54 12.79
N VAL A 158 -9.62 7.56 13.64
CA VAL A 158 -8.33 8.15 14.04
C VAL A 158 -7.88 7.69 15.42
N TYR A 159 -8.83 7.49 16.34
CA TYR A 159 -8.56 7.16 17.74
C TYR A 159 -8.76 5.67 18.06
N ASP A 160 -8.74 4.82 17.04
CA ASP A 160 -8.98 3.37 17.16
C ASP A 160 -10.22 3.03 18.02
N ASP A 161 -11.34 3.72 17.74
CA ASP A 161 -12.60 3.57 18.50
C ASP A 161 -13.64 2.76 17.70
N GLY A 162 -13.19 1.86 16.81
CA GLY A 162 -14.08 1.05 15.97
C GLY A 162 -14.71 1.82 14.80
N GLY A 163 -14.04 2.87 14.32
CA GLY A 163 -14.43 3.60 13.10
C GLY A 163 -14.20 2.82 11.82
N MET A 164 -13.37 1.78 11.83
CA MET A 164 -13.20 0.83 10.74
C MET A 164 -13.88 -0.49 11.13
N ILE A 165 -14.78 -0.98 10.27
CA ILE A 165 -15.60 -2.18 10.53
C ILE A 165 -15.37 -3.31 9.53
N ALA A 166 -14.60 -3.05 8.48
CA ALA A 166 -14.15 -4.06 7.54
C ALA A 166 -12.65 -3.89 7.32
N ALA A 167 -11.91 -4.99 7.40
CA ALA A 167 -10.52 -5.06 7.02
C ALA A 167 -10.40 -5.43 5.53
N CYS A 168 -9.28 -5.08 4.89
CA CYS A 168 -9.03 -5.43 3.49
C CYS A 168 -9.15 -6.94 3.25
N GLY A 169 -8.62 -7.75 4.19
CA GLY A 169 -8.63 -9.21 4.12
C GLY A 169 -10.01 -9.86 4.17
N ASP A 170 -11.05 -9.14 4.63
CA ASP A 170 -12.42 -9.68 4.68
C ASP A 170 -12.99 -9.92 3.27
N CYS A 171 -12.55 -9.11 2.30
CA CYS A 171 -12.96 -9.22 0.88
C CYS A 171 -11.83 -9.66 -0.04
N HIS A 172 -10.56 -9.45 0.36
CA HIS A 172 -9.37 -9.86 -0.36
C HIS A 172 -8.68 -11.01 0.39
N PRO A 173 -9.23 -12.24 0.37
CA PRO A 173 -8.58 -13.37 1.02
C PRO A 173 -7.26 -13.68 0.30
N GLY A 174 -6.16 -13.67 1.04
CA GLY A 174 -4.83 -13.97 0.52
C GLY A 174 -4.74 -15.36 -0.08
N ASN A 175 -4.59 -15.42 -1.40
CA ASN A 175 -4.37 -16.65 -2.16
C ASN A 175 -3.65 -16.35 -3.48
N ALA A 176 -3.17 -17.40 -4.15
CA ALA A 176 -2.36 -17.29 -5.37
C ALA A 176 -3.11 -16.68 -6.56
N ALA A 177 -4.44 -16.60 -6.49
CA ALA A 177 -5.26 -15.97 -7.53
C ALA A 177 -5.46 -14.46 -7.29
N ASN A 178 -5.24 -13.97 -6.06
CA ASN A 178 -5.54 -12.60 -5.65
C ASN A 178 -4.31 -11.76 -5.28
N ASN A 179 -3.09 -12.33 -5.30
CA ASN A 179 -1.83 -11.65 -4.99
C ASN A 179 -1.94 -10.73 -3.77
N PHE A 180 -2.42 -11.28 -2.66
CA PHE A 180 -2.70 -10.56 -1.43
C PHE A 180 -1.97 -11.25 -0.28
N TYR A 181 -0.76 -10.80 0.03
CA TYR A 181 0.13 -11.45 0.98
C TYR A 181 0.86 -10.42 1.85
N VAL A 182 1.27 -10.84 3.05
CA VAL A 182 2.24 -10.09 3.84
C VAL A 182 3.59 -10.23 3.13
N ILE A 183 4.17 -9.11 2.73
CA ILE A 183 5.47 -9.08 2.06
C ILE A 183 6.55 -9.38 3.12
N PRO A 184 7.41 -10.39 2.94
CA PRO A 184 8.53 -10.65 3.85
C PRO A 184 9.40 -9.41 4.02
N GLY A 185 9.69 -9.03 5.28
CA GLY A 185 10.42 -7.81 5.63
C GLY A 185 9.55 -6.54 5.73
N MET A 186 8.26 -6.61 5.41
CA MET A 186 7.28 -5.53 5.62
C MET A 186 6.12 -5.95 6.54
N GLU A 187 6.34 -6.92 7.44
CA GLU A 187 5.31 -7.47 8.33
C GLU A 187 4.69 -6.42 9.27
N ALA A 188 5.40 -5.31 9.51
CA ALA A 188 4.94 -4.19 10.32
C ALA A 188 4.22 -3.09 9.51
N VAL A 189 4.02 -3.29 8.20
CA VAL A 189 3.37 -2.33 7.30
C VAL A 189 1.99 -2.84 6.92
N GLU A 190 0.96 -2.08 7.31
CA GLU A 190 -0.42 -2.38 6.94
C GLU A 190 -0.73 -2.04 5.48
N CYS A 191 -1.74 -2.69 4.91
CA CYS A 191 -2.18 -2.50 3.52
C CYS A 191 -2.41 -1.02 3.17
N ASP A 192 -2.98 -0.25 4.11
CA ASP A 192 -3.32 1.16 3.93
C ASP A 192 -2.10 2.09 3.78
N HIS A 193 -0.89 1.65 4.12
CA HIS A 193 0.30 2.48 3.97
C HIS A 193 0.68 2.67 2.50
N CYS A 194 0.45 1.65 1.67
CA CYS A 194 0.71 1.68 0.24
C CYS A 194 -0.59 1.91 -0.56
N HIS A 195 -1.64 1.15 -0.23
CA HIS A 195 -2.90 1.14 -0.97
C HIS A 195 -3.90 2.22 -0.52
N MET A 196 -3.61 2.96 0.53
CA MET A 196 -4.33 4.17 0.89
C MET A 196 -3.34 5.23 1.34
N ALA A 197 -2.22 5.36 0.61
CA ALA A 197 -1.10 6.20 1.00
C ALA A 197 -1.58 7.59 1.44
N LYS A 198 -0.90 8.18 2.43
CA LYS A 198 -1.24 9.51 2.94
C LYS A 198 -0.86 10.61 1.93
N MET A 199 -1.46 10.62 0.75
CA MET A 199 -1.22 11.59 -0.32
C MET A 199 -2.16 12.80 -0.28
N ALA A 200 -3.01 12.90 0.75
CA ALA A 200 -3.85 14.06 1.02
C ALA A 200 -3.35 14.87 2.23
N LYS A 201 -3.57 16.19 2.17
CA LYS A 201 -3.17 17.12 3.24
C LYS A 201 -4.33 17.97 3.75
N SER A 202 -4.56 17.88 5.05
CA SER A 202 -5.40 18.78 5.84
C SER A 202 -4.58 19.83 6.57
N ALA A 203 -3.65 19.44 7.44
CA ALA A 203 -2.90 20.34 8.32
C ALA A 203 -1.40 20.31 8.06
N VAL A 204 -0.79 19.13 8.05
CA VAL A 204 0.66 18.95 7.98
C VAL A 204 1.07 18.02 6.85
N ALA A 205 2.25 18.29 6.28
CA ALA A 205 2.98 17.33 5.48
C ALA A 205 4.16 16.85 6.34
N VAL A 206 4.28 15.54 6.53
CA VAL A 206 5.41 14.88 7.21
C VAL A 206 6.66 14.98 6.34
N ASN A 207 6.50 14.76 5.02
CA ASN A 207 7.52 14.99 4.01
C ASN A 207 6.85 15.31 2.67
N GLN A 208 7.63 15.42 1.59
CA GLN A 208 7.13 15.79 0.26
C GLN A 208 6.13 14.80 -0.37
N TYR A 209 6.08 13.56 0.12
CA TYR A 209 5.19 12.48 -0.35
C TYR A 209 4.30 11.92 0.77
N ARG A 210 4.20 12.59 1.92
CA ARG A 210 3.39 12.12 3.05
C ARG A 210 2.68 13.27 3.74
N GLY A 211 1.38 13.38 3.50
CA GLY A 211 0.44 14.24 4.20
C GLY A 211 -0.08 13.60 5.49
N ASP A 212 -1.31 13.96 5.86
CA ASP A 212 -1.95 13.58 7.12
C ASP A 212 -3.37 13.02 6.93
N ILE A 213 -3.76 12.75 5.69
CA ILE A 213 -5.01 12.06 5.32
C ILE A 213 -4.68 10.96 4.29
N HIS A 214 -5.26 9.78 4.50
CA HIS A 214 -5.22 8.66 3.56
C HIS A 214 -6.07 8.97 2.33
N SER A 215 -5.51 8.77 1.14
CA SER A 215 -6.29 8.76 -0.10
C SER A 215 -7.22 7.56 -0.12
N HIS A 216 -8.36 7.68 -0.81
CA HIS A 216 -9.23 6.55 -1.12
C HIS A 216 -9.09 6.08 -2.57
N LEU A 217 -7.95 6.40 -3.21
CA LEU A 217 -7.43 5.66 -4.35
C LEU A 217 -6.77 4.37 -3.83
N PHE A 218 -7.05 3.23 -4.47
CA PHE A 218 -6.54 1.93 -3.99
C PHE A 218 -5.47 1.30 -4.88
N ARG A 219 -5.47 1.62 -6.17
CA ARG A 219 -4.50 1.04 -7.12
C ARG A 219 -3.21 1.83 -7.11
N ILE A 220 -2.10 1.12 -7.22
CA ILE A 220 -0.77 1.70 -7.36
C ILE A 220 -0.38 1.71 -8.84
N MET A 221 0.19 2.81 -9.30
CA MET A 221 0.85 2.97 -10.58
C MET A 221 2.30 2.49 -10.42
N THR A 222 2.63 1.35 -11.00
CA THR A 222 3.95 0.70 -10.87
C THR A 222 4.97 1.21 -11.89
N GLN A 223 4.57 2.13 -12.76
CA GLN A 223 5.47 2.83 -13.68
C GLN A 223 6.24 3.93 -12.93
N PRO A 224 7.47 4.28 -13.36
CA PRO A 224 8.26 5.35 -12.78
C PRO A 224 7.74 6.72 -13.23
N ILE A 225 6.51 7.04 -12.84
CA ILE A 225 5.83 8.31 -13.12
C ILE A 225 5.70 9.05 -11.79
N ALA A 226 6.27 10.25 -11.73
CA ALA A 226 6.16 11.11 -10.56
C ALA A 226 4.75 11.70 -10.46
N ALA A 227 4.31 12.02 -9.24
CA ALA A 227 3.01 12.61 -8.96
C ALA A 227 2.73 13.86 -9.81
N ALA A 228 3.73 14.73 -9.97
CA ALA A 228 3.61 15.96 -10.76
C ALA A 228 3.28 15.68 -12.24
N ASP A 229 3.81 14.58 -12.79
CA ASP A 229 3.57 14.15 -14.17
C ASP A 229 2.25 13.39 -14.32
N ASN A 230 1.65 12.94 -13.22
CA ASN A 230 0.33 12.31 -13.17
C ASN A 230 -0.81 13.30 -12.87
N THR A 231 -0.70 14.52 -13.39
CA THR A 231 -1.74 15.55 -13.24
C THR A 231 -2.15 16.19 -14.56
N TYR A 232 -3.27 16.89 -14.55
CA TYR A 232 -3.71 17.76 -15.64
C TYR A 232 -4.26 19.09 -15.09
N GLN A 233 -4.37 20.11 -15.94
CA GLN A 233 -4.85 21.44 -15.56
C GLN A 233 -6.17 21.75 -16.24
N VAL A 234 -7.12 22.34 -15.51
CA VAL A 234 -8.33 22.97 -16.05
C VAL A 234 -8.51 24.30 -15.36
N ASP A 235 -8.57 25.38 -16.14
CA ASP A 235 -8.80 26.75 -15.65
C ASP A 235 -7.87 27.18 -14.49
N GLY A 236 -6.60 26.77 -14.57
CA GLY A 236 -5.58 27.07 -13.54
C GLY A 236 -5.69 26.25 -12.26
N THR A 237 -6.59 25.25 -12.22
CA THR A 237 -6.67 24.26 -11.14
C THR A 237 -6.09 22.93 -11.62
N THR A 238 -5.25 22.34 -10.79
CA THR A 238 -4.60 21.05 -11.06
C THR A 238 -5.45 19.92 -10.52
N PHE A 239 -5.57 18.85 -11.30
CA PHE A 239 -6.34 17.65 -10.97
C PHE A 239 -5.48 16.40 -11.18
N TRP A 240 -5.75 15.36 -10.41
CA TRP A 240 -5.13 14.05 -10.55
C TRP A 240 -5.65 13.33 -11.79
N ASN A 241 -4.77 12.69 -12.57
CA ASN A 241 -5.18 11.92 -13.75
C ASN A 241 -5.93 10.64 -13.37
N VAL A 242 -6.83 10.24 -14.25
CA VAL A 242 -7.55 8.96 -14.20
C VAL A 242 -7.36 8.23 -15.54
N ASP A 243 -7.31 6.89 -15.50
CA ASP A 243 -7.12 6.09 -16.70
C ASP A 243 -8.39 6.01 -17.57
N ALA A 244 -8.33 5.28 -18.68
CA ALA A 244 -9.46 5.16 -19.62
C ALA A 244 -10.72 4.51 -19.00
N ASN A 245 -10.57 3.78 -17.89
CA ASN A 245 -11.71 3.23 -17.14
C ASN A 245 -12.23 4.21 -16.08
N GLY A 246 -11.62 5.39 -15.98
CA GLY A 246 -11.89 6.38 -14.96
C GLY A 246 -11.26 6.06 -13.60
N ASP A 247 -10.29 5.15 -13.52
CA ASP A 247 -9.62 4.81 -12.26
C ASP A 247 -8.38 5.69 -12.04
N GLY A 248 -8.32 6.38 -10.90
CA GLY A 248 -7.12 7.02 -10.38
C GLY A 248 -6.17 6.00 -9.74
N ARG A 249 -4.88 6.32 -9.74
CA ARG A 249 -3.83 5.46 -9.17
C ARG A 249 -2.87 6.27 -8.31
N ILE A 250 -2.42 5.69 -7.21
CA ILE A 250 -1.35 6.21 -6.35
C ILE A 250 -0.01 5.96 -7.05
N THR A 251 0.81 6.99 -7.25
CA THR A 251 2.16 6.86 -7.82
C THR A 251 3.14 6.29 -6.79
N VAL A 252 4.21 5.62 -7.24
CA VAL A 252 5.20 4.99 -6.34
C VAL A 252 5.95 5.98 -5.45
N ASP A 253 5.97 7.27 -5.80
CA ASP A 253 6.52 8.30 -4.92
C ASP A 253 5.67 8.49 -3.64
N TYR A 254 4.34 8.43 -3.72
CA TYR A 254 3.49 8.38 -2.53
C TYR A 254 3.49 7.00 -1.86
N ALA A 255 3.41 5.91 -2.63
CA ALA A 255 3.28 4.57 -2.06
C ALA A 255 4.57 4.09 -1.37
N CYS A 256 5.75 4.36 -1.95
CA CYS A 256 7.03 3.82 -1.49
C CYS A 256 7.93 4.94 -0.93
N LEU A 257 8.10 6.04 -1.68
CA LEU A 257 9.03 7.11 -1.31
C LEU A 257 8.50 7.98 -0.15
N SER A 258 7.28 7.73 0.34
CA SER A 258 6.85 8.29 1.64
C SER A 258 7.73 7.85 2.82
N CYS A 259 8.38 6.69 2.71
CA CYS A 259 9.31 6.11 3.70
C CYS A 259 10.72 5.89 3.12
N HIS A 260 10.84 5.53 1.85
CA HIS A 260 12.11 5.23 1.17
C HIS A 260 12.81 6.46 0.57
N ILE A 261 12.62 7.64 1.17
CA ILE A 261 13.32 8.87 0.78
C ILE A 261 14.64 9.03 1.51
N GLY A 262 15.69 9.33 0.75
CA GLY A 262 16.94 9.81 1.33
C GLY A 262 16.72 11.19 1.94
N ALA A 263 17.13 11.37 3.20
CA ALA A 263 17.35 12.71 3.72
C ALA A 263 18.72 13.21 3.23
N GLU A 264 18.82 14.47 2.82
CA GLU A 264 20.07 15.20 3.07
C GLU A 264 20.26 15.27 4.59
N GLY A 265 21.07 14.34 5.12
CA GLY A 265 21.64 14.45 6.46
C GLY A 265 20.95 13.72 7.62
N GLN A 266 20.24 12.60 7.44
CA GLN A 266 19.87 11.70 8.56
C GLN A 266 20.17 10.22 8.27
N PRO A 267 20.61 9.43 9.29
CA PRO A 267 21.25 8.14 9.10
C PRO A 267 20.24 6.98 9.17
N ILE A 268 19.62 6.63 8.05
CA ILE A 268 19.20 5.23 7.82
C ILE A 268 19.68 4.83 6.41
N PRO A 269 20.89 4.26 6.27
CA PRO A 269 21.53 4.04 4.96
C PRO A 269 21.00 2.85 4.17
N ALA A 270 20.04 2.07 4.67
CA ALA A 270 19.82 0.73 4.13
C ALA A 270 18.87 0.65 2.92
N HIS A 271 17.85 1.49 2.78
CA HIS A 271 16.79 1.31 1.75
C HIS A 271 16.26 2.66 1.21
N VAL A 272 17.14 3.59 0.82
CA VAL A 272 16.73 4.75 0.01
C VAL A 272 16.53 4.28 -1.42
N MET A 273 15.42 4.66 -2.04
CA MET A 273 15.09 4.31 -3.42
C MET A 273 14.97 5.55 -4.30
N THR A 274 15.39 5.42 -5.55
CA THR A 274 14.99 6.27 -6.66
C THR A 274 13.55 5.95 -7.10
N LEU A 275 12.97 6.81 -7.94
CA LEU A 275 11.64 6.57 -8.51
C LEU A 275 11.63 5.29 -9.36
N GLU A 276 12.70 5.05 -10.11
CA GLU A 276 12.90 3.87 -10.95
C GLU A 276 13.04 2.60 -10.12
N GLU A 277 13.82 2.63 -9.03
CA GLU A 277 13.96 1.49 -8.12
C GLU A 277 12.64 1.18 -7.40
N ALA A 278 11.91 2.20 -6.95
CA ALA A 278 10.59 2.01 -6.35
C ALA A 278 9.57 1.43 -7.35
N ALA A 279 9.59 1.89 -8.60
CA ALA A 279 8.76 1.36 -9.67
C ALA A 279 9.10 -0.11 -9.98
N ALA A 280 10.38 -0.45 -10.07
CA ALA A 280 10.84 -1.82 -10.26
C ALA A 280 10.41 -2.72 -9.09
N ALA A 281 10.60 -2.28 -7.85
CA ALA A 281 10.20 -3.02 -6.65
C ALA A 281 8.68 -3.22 -6.56
N ALA A 282 7.89 -2.25 -7.01
CA ALA A 282 6.43 -2.34 -6.99
C ALA A 282 5.88 -3.39 -7.98
N GLN A 283 6.63 -3.76 -9.01
CA GLN A 283 6.21 -4.79 -9.97
C GLN A 283 6.31 -6.17 -9.34
N GLY A 284 5.17 -6.84 -9.18
CA GLY A 284 5.13 -8.16 -8.56
C GLY A 284 5.43 -8.16 -7.07
N ILE A 285 5.33 -7.01 -6.38
CA ILE A 285 5.67 -6.88 -4.96
C ILE A 285 4.89 -7.84 -4.05
N HIS A 286 3.64 -8.18 -4.41
CA HIS A 286 2.84 -9.16 -3.68
C HIS A 286 3.13 -10.62 -4.06
N ASN A 287 3.99 -10.84 -5.06
CA ASN A 287 4.50 -12.17 -5.41
C ASN A 287 5.78 -12.47 -4.62
N VAL A 288 6.34 -11.49 -3.91
CA VAL A 288 7.48 -11.67 -3.02
C VAL A 288 6.97 -12.39 -1.78
N GLY A 289 7.01 -13.73 -1.81
CA GLY A 289 6.46 -14.58 -0.74
C GLY A 289 5.72 -15.83 -1.22
N VAL A 290 5.39 -15.94 -2.51
CA VAL A 290 5.42 -17.26 -3.16
C VAL A 290 6.86 -17.42 -3.58
N ALA A 291 7.67 -18.20 -2.86
CA ALA A 291 8.96 -18.57 -3.42
C ALA A 291 8.67 -19.10 -4.83
N GLU A 292 9.40 -18.62 -5.83
CA GLU A 292 9.44 -19.38 -7.08
C GLU A 292 10.03 -20.75 -6.71
N LEU A 293 9.66 -21.79 -7.46
CA LEU A 293 10.37 -23.06 -7.35
C LEU A 293 11.86 -22.74 -7.54
N THR A 294 12.69 -22.95 -6.51
CA THR A 294 14.13 -22.80 -6.62
C THR A 294 14.82 -24.11 -6.30
N VAL A 295 15.81 -24.46 -7.10
CA VAL A 295 16.68 -25.62 -6.92
C VAL A 295 18.11 -25.14 -6.69
N ASP A 296 18.86 -25.86 -5.88
CA ASP A 296 20.24 -25.52 -5.51
C ASP A 296 21.04 -26.82 -5.46
N ILE A 297 22.21 -26.85 -6.09
CA ILE A 297 23.14 -27.97 -6.03
C ILE A 297 24.55 -27.46 -5.73
N LYS A 298 25.16 -28.00 -4.68
CA LYS A 298 26.47 -27.59 -4.18
C LYS A 298 27.48 -28.70 -4.30
N VAL A 299 28.74 -28.33 -4.52
CA VAL A 299 29.88 -29.26 -4.39
C VAL A 299 30.85 -28.73 -3.34
N ASN A 300 30.99 -29.44 -2.21
CA ASN A 300 31.75 -28.99 -1.05
C ASN A 300 31.39 -27.54 -0.63
N GLU A 301 30.08 -27.24 -0.53
CA GLU A 301 29.52 -25.92 -0.21
C GLU A 301 29.73 -24.82 -1.27
N LEU A 302 30.17 -25.17 -2.48
CA LEU A 302 30.39 -24.23 -3.59
C LEU A 302 29.31 -24.36 -4.68
N ASP A 303 28.84 -23.21 -5.18
CA ASP A 303 27.77 -23.08 -6.20
C ASP A 303 28.26 -22.81 -7.63
N ASP A 304 29.35 -22.06 -7.81
CA ASP A 304 29.71 -21.62 -9.18
C ASP A 304 30.72 -22.53 -9.89
N PHE A 305 31.78 -22.93 -9.18
CA PHE A 305 32.87 -23.75 -9.72
C PHE A 305 33.71 -24.32 -8.59
N ALA A 306 34.01 -25.62 -8.64
CA ALA A 306 34.88 -26.27 -7.67
C ALA A 306 36.18 -26.79 -8.32
N MET A 307 37.33 -26.44 -7.73
CA MET A 307 38.61 -27.10 -8.01
C MET A 307 39.03 -27.96 -6.84
N LEU A 308 39.20 -29.26 -7.07
CA LEU A 308 39.46 -30.26 -6.04
C LEU A 308 40.74 -31.03 -6.35
N GLN A 309 41.46 -31.48 -5.32
CA GLN A 309 42.64 -32.32 -5.49
C GLN A 309 42.27 -33.80 -5.59
N GLN A 310 43.09 -34.61 -6.28
CA GLN A 310 42.93 -36.07 -6.28
C GLN A 310 42.90 -36.60 -4.84
N ASN A 311 41.92 -37.46 -4.53
CA ASN A 311 41.65 -38.03 -3.20
C ASN A 311 41.08 -37.06 -2.16
N GLN A 312 40.77 -35.82 -2.53
CA GLN A 312 39.96 -34.94 -1.67
C GLN A 312 38.51 -35.47 -1.64
N PRO A 313 37.88 -35.60 -0.46
CA PRO A 313 36.46 -35.92 -0.38
C PRO A 313 35.60 -34.90 -1.12
N VAL A 314 34.58 -35.40 -1.81
CA VAL A 314 33.61 -34.61 -2.56
C VAL A 314 32.23 -34.89 -1.98
N SER A 315 31.61 -33.84 -1.45
CA SER A 315 30.20 -33.79 -1.06
C SER A 315 29.42 -33.10 -2.18
N VAL A 316 28.35 -33.73 -2.67
CA VAL A 316 27.38 -33.09 -3.56
C VAL A 316 26.05 -33.06 -2.84
N ASP A 317 25.54 -31.86 -2.60
CA ASP A 317 24.34 -31.64 -1.78
C ASP A 317 23.30 -30.88 -2.61
N ALA A 318 22.03 -31.24 -2.49
CA ALA A 318 20.94 -30.60 -3.23
C ALA A 318 19.81 -30.14 -2.32
N SER A 319 19.25 -28.98 -2.64
CA SER A 319 18.18 -28.31 -1.91
C SER A 319 17.07 -27.84 -2.85
N VAL A 320 15.84 -27.83 -2.35
CA VAL A 320 14.65 -27.36 -3.08
C VAL A 320 13.78 -26.55 -2.15
N LEU A 321 13.45 -25.35 -2.58
CA LEU A 321 12.35 -24.57 -2.02
C LEU A 321 11.17 -24.68 -3.00
N PRO A 322 10.07 -25.34 -2.62
CA PRO A 322 9.03 -25.75 -3.55
C PRO A 322 8.12 -24.60 -3.99
N GLY A 323 8.05 -23.53 -3.19
CA GLY A 323 7.32 -22.33 -3.56
C GLY A 323 5.82 -22.54 -3.77
N ALA A 324 5.26 -21.85 -4.76
CA ALA A 324 3.86 -22.05 -5.18
C ALA A 324 3.60 -23.42 -5.82
N SER A 325 4.66 -24.14 -6.21
CA SER A 325 4.57 -25.44 -6.87
C SER A 325 4.59 -26.62 -5.88
N ASP A 326 4.58 -26.39 -4.56
CA ASP A 326 4.52 -27.47 -3.56
C ASP A 326 3.33 -28.42 -3.82
N GLY A 327 3.62 -29.72 -3.90
CA GLY A 327 2.64 -30.75 -4.24
C GLY A 327 2.32 -30.89 -5.74
N VAL A 328 2.77 -29.99 -6.61
CA VAL A 328 2.54 -30.07 -8.06
C VAL A 328 3.41 -31.19 -8.65
N PRO A 329 2.86 -32.10 -9.47
CA PRO A 329 3.68 -33.12 -10.13
C PRO A 329 4.70 -32.50 -11.08
N ALA A 330 5.93 -33.00 -11.05
CA ALA A 330 7.07 -32.46 -11.78
C ALA A 330 7.99 -33.57 -12.31
N THR A 331 8.88 -33.21 -13.22
CA THR A 331 10.02 -34.03 -13.65
C THR A 331 11.30 -33.49 -13.05
N TRP A 332 12.06 -34.35 -12.37
CA TRP A 332 13.30 -34.00 -11.69
C TRP A 332 14.49 -34.59 -12.43
N TRP A 333 15.53 -33.77 -12.63
CA TRP A 333 16.77 -34.16 -13.29
C TRP A 333 17.94 -33.85 -12.38
N ILE A 334 18.59 -34.89 -11.86
CA ILE A 334 19.85 -34.77 -11.14
C ILE A 334 20.87 -35.57 -11.95
N VAL A 335 21.72 -34.87 -12.70
CA VAL A 335 22.59 -35.50 -13.71
C VAL A 335 24.01 -34.96 -13.63
N ALA A 336 24.97 -35.80 -14.00
CA ALA A 336 26.38 -35.44 -14.04
C ALA A 336 26.97 -35.76 -15.42
N SER A 337 27.55 -34.74 -16.06
CA SER A 337 28.43 -34.93 -17.21
C SER A 337 29.84 -35.20 -16.71
N THR A 338 30.48 -36.27 -17.20
CA THR A 338 31.85 -36.64 -16.81
C THR A 338 32.70 -36.92 -18.05
N SER A 339 34.01 -37.01 -17.88
CA SER A 339 34.94 -37.47 -18.93
C SER A 339 34.69 -38.91 -19.41
N PHE A 340 33.90 -39.69 -18.67
CA PHE A 340 33.59 -41.10 -18.96
C PHE A 340 32.16 -41.32 -19.47
N GLY A 341 31.34 -40.26 -19.53
CA GLY A 341 29.95 -40.31 -19.97
C GLY A 341 28.99 -39.58 -19.01
N TRP A 342 27.70 -39.70 -19.31
CA TRP A 342 26.62 -39.15 -18.49
C TRP A 342 26.20 -40.13 -17.40
N TYR A 343 25.85 -39.57 -16.24
CA TYR A 343 25.25 -40.30 -15.13
C TYR A 343 24.03 -39.54 -14.64
N TYR A 344 23.07 -40.26 -14.06
CA TYR A 344 21.91 -39.67 -13.39
C TYR A 344 21.77 -40.28 -12.00
N TRP A 345 21.28 -39.48 -11.05
CA TRP A 345 20.99 -39.95 -9.70
C TRP A 345 19.67 -40.73 -9.69
N ASN A 346 19.69 -41.93 -9.12
CA ASN A 346 18.52 -42.76 -8.95
C ASN A 346 18.13 -42.81 -7.46
N PRO A 347 17.05 -42.14 -7.04
CA PRO A 347 16.65 -42.06 -5.63
C PRO A 347 16.07 -43.38 -5.09
N ILE A 348 15.68 -44.34 -5.94
CA ILE A 348 15.15 -45.65 -5.50
C ILE A 348 16.30 -46.54 -5.02
N PHE A 349 17.44 -46.47 -5.70
CA PHE A 349 18.64 -47.25 -5.35
C PHE A 349 19.67 -46.44 -4.56
N ASP A 350 19.38 -45.16 -4.31
CA ASP A 350 20.27 -44.21 -3.62
C ASP A 350 21.68 -44.22 -4.22
N THR A 351 21.76 -44.18 -5.56
CA THR A 351 23.03 -44.29 -6.28
C THR A 351 23.02 -43.65 -7.66
N TRP A 352 24.20 -43.35 -8.18
CA TRP A 352 24.41 -42.83 -9.53
C TRP A 352 24.49 -43.97 -10.56
N LEU A 353 23.68 -43.89 -11.62
CA LEU A 353 23.63 -44.88 -12.70
C LEU A 353 24.06 -44.27 -14.03
N PRO A 354 24.69 -45.04 -14.93
CA PRO A 354 25.12 -44.53 -16.24
C PRO A 354 23.91 -44.23 -17.14
N GLY A 355 23.99 -43.11 -17.85
CA GLY A 355 22.97 -42.63 -18.78
C GLY A 355 22.49 -41.21 -18.49
N LEU A 356 21.64 -40.68 -19.38
CA LEU A 356 20.98 -39.40 -19.23
C LEU A 356 19.46 -39.64 -19.18
N TYR A 357 18.94 -39.78 -17.98
CA TYR A 357 17.53 -40.06 -17.71
C TYR A 357 17.04 -39.15 -16.57
N PRO A 358 15.74 -38.82 -16.53
CA PRO A 358 15.16 -38.12 -15.38
C PRO A 358 15.28 -39.00 -14.12
N SER A 359 15.57 -38.37 -12.99
CA SER A 359 15.67 -39.02 -11.68
C SER A 359 14.28 -39.39 -11.14
N LEU A 360 13.29 -38.52 -11.35
CA LEU A 360 11.89 -38.74 -11.01
C LEU A 360 11.01 -38.16 -12.13
N VAL A 361 9.88 -38.81 -12.41
CA VAL A 361 8.89 -38.37 -13.41
C VAL A 361 7.51 -38.40 -12.76
N ASP A 362 6.74 -37.34 -12.97
CA ASP A 362 5.38 -37.17 -12.41
C ASP A 362 5.36 -37.30 -10.87
N PHE A 363 6.39 -36.75 -10.23
CA PHE A 363 6.57 -36.76 -8.78
C PHE A 363 6.37 -35.36 -8.22
N ALA A 364 5.64 -35.24 -7.11
CA ALA A 364 5.32 -33.95 -6.50
C ALA A 364 6.60 -33.14 -6.19
N VAL A 365 6.55 -31.83 -6.39
CA VAL A 365 7.53 -30.91 -5.80
C VAL A 365 7.33 -30.90 -4.29
N PHE A 366 8.41 -30.93 -3.52
CA PHE A 366 8.40 -30.81 -2.07
C PHE A 366 9.73 -30.22 -1.59
N GLU A 367 9.76 -29.76 -0.34
CA GLU A 367 10.95 -29.17 0.27
C GLU A 367 12.06 -30.20 0.49
N VAL A 368 13.27 -29.89 0.02
CA VAL A 368 14.49 -30.68 0.21
C VAL A 368 15.52 -29.79 0.88
N ASN A 369 16.09 -30.24 2.00
CA ASN A 369 17.07 -29.48 2.77
C ASN A 369 18.40 -30.23 2.78
N ASP A 370 19.37 -29.74 2.00
CA ASP A 370 20.76 -30.20 1.89
C ASP A 370 20.87 -31.73 1.85
N TYR A 371 20.16 -32.35 0.90
CA TYR A 371 20.22 -33.80 0.72
C TYR A 371 21.53 -34.18 0.05
N ASN A 372 22.32 -35.01 0.74
CA ASN A 372 23.58 -35.50 0.22
C ASN A 372 23.37 -36.56 -0.87
N LEU A 373 23.74 -36.21 -2.10
CA LEU A 373 23.64 -37.05 -3.30
C LEU A 373 24.92 -37.86 -3.58
N TYR A 374 26.06 -37.41 -3.02
CA TYR A 374 27.35 -38.05 -3.22
C TYR A 374 28.29 -37.66 -2.08
N ASN A 375 29.02 -38.62 -1.55
CA ASN A 375 30.03 -38.40 -0.51
C ASN A 375 31.16 -39.42 -0.62
N ASP A 376 32.04 -39.21 -1.60
CA ASP A 376 33.23 -40.04 -1.84
C ASP A 376 34.27 -39.22 -2.64
N THR A 377 35.30 -39.88 -3.15
CA THR A 377 36.35 -39.28 -3.98
C THR A 377 36.06 -39.44 -5.47
N LEU A 378 36.33 -38.39 -6.25
CA LEU A 378 36.24 -38.42 -7.70
C LEU A 378 37.62 -38.66 -8.34
N PRO A 379 37.70 -39.46 -9.43
CA PRO A 379 38.89 -39.51 -10.27
C PRO A 379 39.27 -38.14 -10.86
N PRO A 380 40.54 -37.94 -11.27
CA PRO A 380 40.93 -36.74 -12.00
C PRO A 380 40.13 -36.57 -13.30
N GLY A 381 39.61 -35.36 -13.53
CA GLY A 381 38.77 -35.09 -14.68
C GLY A 381 37.89 -33.86 -14.53
N TYR A 382 37.10 -33.61 -15.57
CA TYR A 382 36.07 -32.58 -15.58
C TYR A 382 34.71 -33.23 -15.32
N TYR A 383 33.97 -32.60 -14.41
CA TYR A 383 32.61 -32.97 -14.05
C TYR A 383 31.72 -31.75 -14.16
N THR A 384 30.44 -31.94 -14.43
CA THR A 384 29.43 -30.89 -14.31
C THR A 384 28.17 -31.52 -13.76
N PHE A 385 27.81 -31.13 -12.54
CA PHE A 385 26.59 -31.56 -11.87
C PHE A 385 25.47 -30.58 -12.22
N TRP A 386 24.30 -31.10 -12.56
CA TRP A 386 23.11 -30.34 -12.91
C TRP A 386 21.98 -30.80 -12.03
N PHE A 387 21.18 -29.84 -11.56
CA PHE A 387 19.92 -30.10 -10.91
C PHE A 387 18.82 -29.25 -11.55
N ALA A 388 17.75 -29.88 -12.02
CA ALA A 388 16.61 -29.19 -12.59
C ALA A 388 15.28 -29.81 -12.14
N VAL A 389 14.28 -28.96 -11.93
CA VAL A 389 12.89 -29.39 -11.68
C VAL A 389 11.98 -28.64 -12.65
N PHE A 390 11.12 -29.39 -13.34
CA PHE A 390 10.12 -28.87 -14.28
C PHE A 390 8.72 -29.28 -13.81
N ALA A 391 7.97 -28.35 -13.23
CA ALA A 391 6.64 -28.58 -12.70
C ALA A 391 5.54 -28.47 -13.78
N ASN A 392 4.48 -29.27 -13.64
CA ASN A 392 3.39 -29.33 -14.61
C ASN A 392 2.53 -28.07 -14.69
N ASP A 393 2.64 -27.17 -13.70
CA ASP A 393 2.03 -25.84 -13.69
C ASP A 393 2.80 -24.82 -14.56
N GLY A 394 3.97 -25.22 -15.10
CA GLY A 394 4.83 -24.39 -15.95
C GLY A 394 6.00 -23.75 -15.21
N ALA A 395 6.11 -23.90 -13.88
CA ALA A 395 7.28 -23.45 -13.14
C ALA A 395 8.49 -24.36 -13.40
N MET A 396 9.68 -23.77 -13.47
CA MET A 396 10.92 -24.53 -13.62
C MET A 396 12.12 -23.75 -13.10
N ASP A 397 13.10 -24.48 -12.59
CA ASP A 397 14.40 -23.94 -12.21
C ASP A 397 15.53 -24.94 -12.45
N ILE A 398 16.74 -24.43 -12.69
CA ILE A 398 17.93 -25.20 -13.04
C ILE A 398 19.16 -24.58 -12.38
N ASP A 399 19.93 -25.41 -11.69
CA ASP A 399 21.24 -25.06 -11.14
C ASP A 399 22.35 -26.02 -11.61
N VAL A 400 23.59 -25.52 -11.63
CA VAL A 400 24.73 -26.21 -12.22
C VAL A 400 26.06 -25.88 -11.56
N VAL A 401 26.82 -26.92 -11.20
CA VAL A 401 28.21 -26.78 -10.69
C VAL A 401 29.19 -27.54 -11.58
N PRO A 402 30.06 -26.85 -12.32
CA PRO A 402 31.24 -27.43 -12.94
C PRO A 402 32.33 -27.70 -11.90
N VAL A 403 32.98 -28.86 -12.00
CA VAL A 403 34.04 -29.30 -11.09
C VAL A 403 35.24 -29.78 -11.89
N TYR A 404 36.43 -29.37 -11.47
CA TYR A 404 37.69 -29.90 -11.99
C TYR A 404 38.48 -30.57 -10.87
N VAL A 405 38.75 -31.87 -11.04
CA VAL A 405 39.59 -32.64 -10.13
C VAL A 405 40.99 -32.74 -10.72
N THR A 406 41.97 -32.14 -10.04
CA THR A 406 43.36 -32.14 -10.50
C THR A 406 43.97 -33.54 -10.36
N PRO A 407 44.88 -33.93 -11.28
CA PRO A 407 45.65 -35.18 -11.16
C PRO A 407 46.45 -35.32 -9.88
#